data_AF-A0A9D6JT94-F1
#
_entry.id   AF-A0A9D6JT94-F1
#
_cell.length_a   1.000
_cell.length_b   1.000
_cell.length_c   1.000
_cell.angle_alpha   90.00
_cell.angle_beta   90.00
_cell.angle_gamma   90.00
#
_symmetry.space_group_name_H-M   'P 1'
#
loop_
_entity.id
_entity.type
_entity.pdbx_description
1 polymer ?
#
loop_
_entity_poly.entity_id
_entity_poly.type
_entity_poly.pdbx_seq_one_letter_code
_entity_poly.pdbx_strand_id
1 'polypeptide(L)'
;MSKNNTSAVKFFRVFSDSWSRLVLALLIAACWPARATTILQTFPVKLSRDEQLLLEHIVCGQEYGVAVAEIDARAFSANASQANYADVRCRPHAQLKGKPLYYVAQCAREQKLWSCSPARLETLVTLKDRELVVRPGTVPPAVAVETIQKISTYGYFQAHSLDAALQSTCVMGMGDAPDLIEISCRRWSVTVSFWCPQKKTGAACPRVIYMTEHS
;
A
#
# COMPACT_ATOMS: atom_id res chain seq x y z
N MET A 1 36.21 56.08 0.88
CA MET A 1 35.69 56.42 -0.46
C MET A 1 34.51 55.47 -0.71
N SER A 2 33.24 55.76 -0.37
CA SER A 2 32.31 56.82 -0.80
C SER A 2 32.08 56.84 -2.33
N LYS A 3 30.99 56.23 -2.83
CA LYS A 3 29.73 56.93 -3.17
C LYS A 3 28.68 56.02 -3.83
N ASN A 4 27.43 56.29 -3.45
CA ASN A 4 26.14 55.83 -3.98
C ASN A 4 25.83 56.39 -5.38
N ASN A 5 24.89 55.76 -6.10
CA ASN A 5 23.58 56.34 -6.53
C ASN A 5 22.92 55.42 -7.58
N THR A 6 21.71 54.87 -7.39
CA THR A 6 20.37 55.49 -7.43
C THR A 6 20.04 56.21 -8.74
N SER A 7 19.08 55.69 -9.53
CA SER A 7 17.93 56.46 -10.04
C SER A 7 16.90 55.59 -10.77
N ALA A 8 15.65 55.82 -10.38
CA ALA A 8 14.43 55.39 -11.03
C ALA A 8 13.87 56.54 -11.88
N VAL A 9 13.14 56.26 -12.97
CA VAL A 9 12.16 57.20 -13.53
C VAL A 9 10.93 56.45 -14.03
N LYS A 10 9.80 57.11 -13.81
CA LYS A 10 8.39 56.72 -13.89
C LYS A 10 7.78 56.95 -15.29
N PHE A 11 6.68 56.23 -15.52
CA PHE A 11 5.42 56.64 -16.17
C PHE A 11 5.43 57.21 -17.60
N PHE A 12 4.61 56.61 -18.47
CA PHE A 12 3.56 57.34 -19.21
C PHE A 12 2.35 56.44 -19.51
N ARG A 13 1.21 57.12 -19.72
CA ARG A 13 -0.18 56.69 -19.67
C ARG A 13 -0.79 56.58 -21.08
N VAL A 14 -1.82 55.73 -21.20
CA VAL A 14 -3.11 55.91 -21.94
C VAL A 14 -3.12 55.77 -23.48
N PHE A 15 -4.07 54.96 -23.97
CA PHE A 15 -5.04 55.13 -25.10
C PHE A 15 -5.59 53.71 -25.43
N SER A 16 -6.87 53.32 -25.20
CA SER A 16 -8.11 53.59 -25.98
C SER A 16 -7.85 53.56 -27.50
N ASP A 17 -8.52 52.83 -28.39
CA ASP A 17 -9.88 52.32 -28.47
C ASP A 17 -9.98 51.28 -29.63
N SER A 18 -10.98 50.40 -29.56
CA SER A 18 -11.84 49.94 -30.67
C SER A 18 -11.23 49.27 -31.92
N TRP A 19 -11.51 47.97 -32.13
CA TRP A 19 -12.32 47.48 -33.26
C TRP A 19 -12.43 45.95 -33.37
N SER A 20 -13.67 45.52 -33.47
CA SER A 20 -14.18 44.20 -33.80
C SER A 20 -13.54 43.60 -35.05
N ARG A 21 -13.02 42.36 -34.96
CA ARG A 21 -13.11 41.35 -36.04
C ARG A 21 -13.19 39.94 -35.47
N LEU A 22 -14.33 39.31 -35.76
CA LEU A 22 -14.56 37.88 -35.93
C LEU A 22 -13.28 37.04 -36.15
N VAL A 23 -13.01 36.08 -35.26
CA VAL A 23 -12.64 34.71 -35.67
C VAL A 23 -13.29 33.72 -34.71
N LEU A 24 -14.32 33.08 -35.23
CA LEU A 24 -14.99 31.90 -34.71
C LEU A 24 -13.99 30.73 -34.75
N ALA A 25 -13.29 30.44 -33.65
CA ALA A 25 -12.36 29.30 -33.57
C ALA A 25 -12.92 28.24 -32.62
N LEU A 26 -13.47 27.19 -33.24
CA LEU A 26 -13.83 25.88 -32.74
C LEU A 26 -13.35 25.53 -31.31
N LEU A 27 -14.28 25.61 -30.36
CA LEU A 27 -14.25 24.85 -29.12
C LEU A 27 -14.53 23.37 -29.43
N ILE A 28 -13.54 22.63 -29.95
CA ILE A 28 -13.58 21.17 -29.87
C ILE A 28 -13.28 20.82 -28.41
N ALA A 29 -14.32 20.87 -27.59
CA ALA A 29 -14.32 20.26 -26.27
C ALA A 29 -14.02 18.77 -26.48
N ALA A 30 -12.77 18.39 -26.21
CA ALA A 30 -12.37 17.00 -26.17
C ALA A 30 -13.09 16.35 -24.97
N CYS A 31 -14.32 15.87 -25.21
CA CYS A 31 -15.00 14.93 -24.33
C CYS A 31 -14.18 13.63 -24.34
N TRP A 32 -13.14 13.57 -23.52
CA TRP A 32 -12.46 12.33 -23.25
C TRP A 32 -13.46 11.41 -22.54
N PRO A 33 -13.73 10.20 -23.05
CA PRO A 33 -14.59 9.27 -22.36
C PRO A 33 -13.94 8.95 -21.01
N ALA A 34 -14.65 9.27 -19.93
CA ALA A 34 -14.30 8.83 -18.59
C ALA A 34 -14.24 7.30 -18.63
N ARG A 35 -13.04 6.72 -18.55
CA ARG A 35 -12.87 5.27 -18.41
C ARG A 35 -13.46 4.90 -17.05
N ALA A 36 -14.66 4.34 -17.06
CA ALA A 36 -15.26 3.76 -15.88
C ALA A 36 -14.37 2.59 -15.42
N THR A 37 -13.73 2.74 -14.27
CA THR A 37 -12.97 1.67 -13.62
C THR A 37 -13.95 0.55 -13.30
N THR A 38 -13.91 -0.52 -14.08
CA THR A 38 -14.77 -1.68 -13.85
C THR A 38 -14.26 -2.37 -12.59
N ILE A 39 -15.02 -2.30 -11.50
CA ILE A 39 -14.71 -3.06 -10.29
C ILE A 39 -14.90 -4.53 -10.66
N LEU A 40 -13.79 -5.26 -10.79
CA LEU A 40 -13.81 -6.68 -11.09
C LEU A 40 -14.39 -7.41 -9.87
N GLN A 41 -15.68 -7.74 -9.94
CA GLN A 41 -16.34 -8.54 -8.92
C GLN A 41 -15.80 -9.96 -8.94
N THR A 42 -15.59 -10.53 -7.75
CA THR A 42 -15.07 -11.88 -7.57
C THR A 42 -16.02 -12.66 -6.68
N PHE A 43 -16.11 -13.97 -6.91
CA PHE A 43 -17.08 -14.85 -6.28
C PHE A 43 -16.37 -16.03 -5.62
N PRO A 44 -16.70 -16.38 -4.38
CA PRO A 44 -16.07 -17.50 -3.70
C PRO A 44 -16.41 -18.81 -4.41
N VAL A 45 -15.41 -19.68 -4.54
CA VAL A 45 -15.57 -21.02 -5.15
C VAL A 45 -14.96 -22.06 -4.23
N LYS A 46 -15.70 -23.15 -4.01
CA LYS A 46 -15.19 -24.29 -3.26
C LYS A 46 -14.29 -25.12 -4.15
N LEU A 47 -13.01 -25.24 -3.78
CA LEU A 47 -12.07 -26.11 -4.47
C LEU A 47 -12.39 -27.59 -4.23
N SER A 48 -12.05 -28.43 -5.21
CA SER A 48 -12.04 -29.89 -5.01
C SER A 48 -11.01 -30.30 -3.95
N ARG A 49 -11.16 -31.50 -3.38
CA ARG A 49 -10.20 -32.01 -2.39
C ARG A 49 -8.80 -32.12 -2.96
N ASP A 50 -8.66 -32.58 -4.20
CA ASP A 50 -7.37 -32.74 -4.86
C ASP A 50 -6.69 -31.38 -5.12
N GLU A 51 -7.45 -30.36 -5.50
CA GLU A 51 -6.92 -28.99 -5.65
C GLU A 51 -6.48 -28.40 -4.30
N GLN A 52 -7.24 -28.65 -3.22
CA GLN A 52 -6.84 -28.19 -1.88
C GLN A 52 -5.53 -28.83 -1.43
N LEU A 53 -5.40 -30.16 -1.60
CA LEU A 53 -4.18 -30.90 -1.28
C LEU A 53 -2.99 -30.45 -2.13
N LEU A 54 -3.23 -30.18 -3.42
CA LEU A 54 -2.21 -29.65 -4.32
C LEU A 54 -1.69 -28.28 -3.85
N LEU A 55 -2.60 -27.34 -3.56
CA LEU A 55 -2.23 -26.01 -3.09
C LEU A 55 -1.56 -26.04 -1.71
N GLU A 56 -2.05 -26.89 -0.80
CA GLU A 56 -1.40 -27.13 0.49
C GLU A 56 0.05 -27.62 0.31
N HIS A 57 0.25 -28.62 -0.56
CA HIS A 57 1.57 -29.16 -0.81
C HIS A 57 2.52 -28.11 -1.40
N ILE A 58 2.08 -27.40 -2.46
CA ILE A 58 2.89 -26.40 -3.16
C ILE A 58 3.27 -25.24 -2.23
N VAL A 59 2.32 -24.69 -1.48
CA VAL A 59 2.54 -23.45 -0.71
C VAL A 59 3.10 -23.72 0.67
N CYS A 60 2.58 -24.72 1.39
CA CYS A 60 2.83 -24.89 2.82
C CYS A 60 3.70 -26.11 3.12
N GLY A 61 3.45 -27.22 2.42
CA GLY A 61 4.08 -28.51 2.71
C GLY A 61 5.53 -28.62 2.21
N GLN A 62 5.77 -28.28 0.94
CA GLN A 62 7.06 -28.55 0.29
C GLN A 62 8.21 -27.70 0.84
N GLU A 63 8.00 -26.40 1.04
CA GLU A 63 9.05 -25.48 1.49
C GLU A 63 9.10 -25.36 3.02
N TYR A 64 7.94 -25.30 3.68
CA TYR A 64 7.86 -24.93 5.10
C TYR A 64 7.47 -26.09 6.03
N GLY A 65 7.05 -27.24 5.48
CA GLY A 65 6.66 -28.40 6.29
C GLY A 65 5.48 -28.17 7.21
N VAL A 66 4.60 -27.21 6.89
CA VAL A 66 3.40 -26.88 7.68
C VAL A 66 2.13 -27.21 6.90
N ALA A 67 1.05 -27.53 7.63
CA ALA A 67 -0.26 -27.76 7.03
C ALA A 67 -0.94 -26.46 6.61
N VAL A 68 -1.95 -26.54 5.75
CA VAL A 68 -2.77 -25.38 5.39
C VAL A 68 -3.72 -25.01 6.55
N ALA A 69 -3.92 -23.72 6.79
CA ALA A 69 -4.93 -23.21 7.71
C ALA A 69 -6.21 -22.80 6.99
N GLU A 70 -6.06 -22.11 5.86
CA GLU A 70 -7.18 -21.56 5.09
C GLU A 70 -6.79 -21.41 3.62
N ILE A 71 -7.77 -21.62 2.73
CA ILE A 71 -7.67 -21.32 1.29
C ILE A 71 -8.92 -20.53 0.91
N ASP A 72 -8.76 -19.24 0.59
CA ASP A 72 -9.83 -18.41 0.01
C ASP A 72 -9.70 -18.42 -1.51
N ALA A 73 -10.48 -19.27 -2.17
CA ALA A 73 -10.48 -19.44 -3.61
C ALA A 73 -11.65 -18.69 -4.26
N ARG A 74 -11.36 -17.98 -5.35
CA ARG A 74 -12.32 -17.08 -5.99
C ARG A 74 -12.26 -17.14 -7.51
N ALA A 75 -13.38 -16.85 -8.14
CA ALA A 75 -13.54 -16.77 -9.58
C ALA A 75 -14.06 -15.41 -10.05
N PHE A 76 -13.88 -15.11 -11.33
CA PHE A 76 -14.34 -13.86 -11.95
C PHE A 76 -15.79 -13.93 -12.47
N SER A 77 -16.46 -15.07 -12.34
CA SER A 77 -17.85 -15.28 -12.73
C SER A 77 -18.64 -15.94 -11.61
N ALA A 78 -19.88 -15.47 -11.38
CA ALA A 78 -20.73 -15.90 -10.28
C ALA A 78 -21.04 -17.41 -10.28
N ASN A 79 -21.07 -18.02 -11.46
CA ASN A 79 -21.41 -19.43 -11.64
C ASN A 79 -20.21 -20.25 -12.14
N ALA A 80 -18.98 -19.76 -11.92
CA ALA A 80 -17.80 -20.51 -12.29
C ALA A 80 -17.70 -21.79 -11.44
N SER A 81 -17.58 -22.93 -12.10
CA SER A 81 -17.33 -24.21 -11.43
C SER A 81 -15.88 -24.33 -10.92
N GLN A 82 -15.04 -23.36 -11.22
CA GLN A 82 -13.62 -23.42 -10.93
C GLN A 82 -13.06 -22.05 -10.55
N ALA A 83 -12.12 -22.02 -9.61
CA ALA A 83 -11.46 -20.79 -9.17
C ALA A 83 -10.48 -20.24 -10.23
N ASN A 84 -10.33 -18.92 -10.27
CA ASN A 84 -9.29 -18.25 -11.07
C ASN A 84 -8.06 -17.90 -10.23
N TYR A 85 -8.24 -17.65 -8.93
CA TYR A 85 -7.17 -17.38 -7.99
C TYR A 85 -7.52 -17.91 -6.61
N ALA A 86 -6.50 -18.05 -5.76
CA ALA A 86 -6.66 -18.45 -4.38
C ALA A 86 -5.62 -17.77 -3.50
N ASP A 87 -6.04 -17.26 -2.35
CA ASP A 87 -5.14 -16.83 -1.27
C ASP A 87 -5.00 -18.00 -0.29
N VAL A 88 -3.77 -18.52 -0.15
CA VAL A 88 -3.45 -19.67 0.70
C VAL A 88 -2.73 -19.17 1.95
N ARG A 89 -3.25 -19.52 3.12
CA ARG A 89 -2.65 -19.23 4.43
C ARG A 89 -2.27 -20.53 5.11
N CYS A 90 -1.00 -20.69 5.40
CA CYS A 90 -0.48 -21.85 6.13
C CYS A 90 -0.78 -21.76 7.62
N ARG A 91 -0.71 -22.87 8.35
CA ARG A 91 -0.72 -22.89 9.81
C ARG A 91 0.43 -22.05 10.37
N PRO A 92 0.25 -21.42 11.54
CA PRO A 92 1.29 -20.59 12.12
C PRO A 92 2.48 -21.47 12.54
N HIS A 93 3.68 -21.05 12.20
CA HIS A 93 4.92 -21.76 12.52
C HIS A 93 5.64 -21.16 13.75
N ALA A 94 5.30 -19.91 14.09
CA ALA A 94 5.89 -19.17 15.21
C ALA A 94 4.89 -18.16 15.79
N GLN A 95 5.32 -17.48 16.85
CA GLN A 95 4.61 -16.33 17.40
C GLN A 95 5.55 -15.13 17.51
N LEU A 96 5.00 -13.94 17.31
CA LEU A 96 5.67 -12.66 17.48
C LEU A 96 4.84 -11.77 18.39
N LYS A 97 5.39 -11.39 19.55
CA LYS A 97 4.70 -10.58 20.57
C LYS A 97 3.30 -11.13 20.93
N GLY A 98 3.18 -12.46 21.01
CA GLY A 98 1.93 -13.16 21.33
C GLY A 98 0.92 -13.26 20.18
N LYS A 99 1.29 -12.84 18.96
CA LYS A 99 0.48 -12.99 17.75
C LYS A 99 1.05 -14.07 16.83
N PRO A 100 0.19 -14.86 16.16
CA PRO A 100 0.65 -15.91 15.25
C PRO A 100 1.34 -15.33 14.01
N LEU A 101 2.43 -15.97 13.61
CA LEU A 101 3.17 -15.65 12.39
C LEU A 101 2.88 -16.72 11.33
N TYR A 102 2.33 -16.29 10.20
CA TYR A 102 1.86 -17.13 9.11
C TYR A 102 2.75 -17.00 7.88
N TYR A 103 2.73 -18.03 7.03
CA TYR A 103 3.11 -17.92 5.62
C TYR A 103 1.82 -17.76 4.80
N VAL A 104 1.81 -16.80 3.88
CA VAL A 104 0.71 -16.55 2.95
C VAL A 104 1.22 -16.44 1.53
N ALA A 105 0.55 -17.10 0.59
CA ALA A 105 0.84 -17.00 -0.83
C ALA A 105 -0.43 -16.73 -1.63
N GLN A 106 -0.28 -15.99 -2.72
CA GLN A 106 -1.34 -15.83 -3.70
C GLN A 106 -1.04 -16.74 -4.88
N CYS A 107 -2.02 -17.54 -5.27
CA CYS A 107 -1.97 -18.45 -6.40
C CYS A 107 -2.95 -18.01 -7.47
N ALA A 108 -2.51 -18.03 -8.73
CA ALA A 108 -3.34 -17.82 -9.89
C ALA A 108 -3.44 -19.12 -10.69
N ARG A 109 -4.57 -19.28 -11.40
CA ARG A 109 -4.79 -20.44 -12.25
C ARG A 109 -4.82 -20.03 -13.71
N GLU A 110 -3.86 -20.55 -14.46
CA GLU A 110 -3.70 -20.31 -15.90
C GLU A 110 -3.69 -21.66 -16.63
N GLN A 111 -4.49 -21.80 -17.69
CA GLN A 111 -4.57 -23.04 -18.47
C GLN A 111 -4.81 -24.30 -17.61
N LYS A 112 -5.60 -24.17 -16.53
CA LYS A 112 -5.91 -25.21 -15.53
C LYS A 112 -4.74 -25.62 -14.62
N LEU A 113 -3.61 -24.92 -14.68
CA LEU A 113 -2.47 -25.12 -13.80
C LEU A 113 -2.39 -23.99 -12.77
N TRP A 114 -2.05 -24.35 -11.53
CA TRP A 114 -1.82 -23.40 -10.47
C TRP A 114 -0.37 -22.91 -10.51
N SER A 115 -0.21 -21.59 -10.39
CA SER A 115 1.08 -20.92 -10.21
C SER A 115 0.97 -20.02 -9.00
N CYS A 116 1.89 -20.16 -8.05
CA CYS A 116 1.86 -19.42 -6.79
C CYS A 116 3.05 -18.48 -6.70
N SER A 117 2.79 -17.27 -6.18
CA SER A 117 3.84 -16.36 -5.73
C SER A 117 4.61 -16.97 -4.54
N PRO A 118 5.88 -16.56 -4.32
CA PRO A 118 6.60 -16.94 -3.10
C PRO A 118 5.81 -16.57 -1.85
N ALA A 119 5.80 -17.45 -0.86
CA ALA A 119 5.07 -17.18 0.37
C ALA A 119 5.72 -16.02 1.13
N ARG A 120 4.88 -15.17 1.71
CA ARG A 120 5.28 -14.01 2.50
C ARG A 120 4.88 -14.23 3.94
N LEU A 121 5.67 -13.65 4.85
CA LEU A 121 5.29 -13.60 6.26
C LEU A 121 4.12 -12.65 6.46
N GLU A 122 3.19 -13.06 7.30
CA GLU A 122 2.03 -12.27 7.71
C GLU A 122 1.80 -12.41 9.22
N THR A 123 1.57 -11.30 9.91
CA THR A 123 1.26 -11.27 11.35
C THR A 123 0.16 -10.26 11.64
N LEU A 124 -0.42 -10.35 12.81
CA LEU A 124 -1.36 -9.38 13.34
C LEU A 124 -0.64 -8.38 14.24
N VAL A 125 -1.02 -7.11 14.14
CA VAL A 125 -0.58 -6.03 15.02
C VAL A 125 -1.79 -5.44 15.71
N THR A 126 -1.81 -5.48 17.04
CA THR A 126 -2.85 -4.83 17.83
C THR A 126 -2.63 -3.32 17.80
N LEU A 127 -3.63 -2.62 17.27
CA LEU A 127 -3.79 -1.17 17.38
C LEU A 127 -4.79 -0.86 18.51
N LYS A 128 -5.21 0.40 18.65
CA LYS A 128 -6.04 0.86 19.78
C LYS A 128 -7.31 0.02 20.01
N ASP A 129 -8.06 -0.25 18.93
CA ASP A 129 -9.39 -0.87 18.98
C ASP A 129 -9.57 -1.98 17.92
N ARG A 130 -8.51 -2.36 17.22
CA ARG A 130 -8.55 -3.31 16.11
C ARG A 130 -7.22 -4.01 15.89
N GLU A 131 -7.24 -5.08 15.10
CA GLU A 131 -6.04 -5.74 14.62
C GLU A 131 -5.76 -5.33 13.16
N LEU A 132 -4.49 -5.12 12.86
CA LEU A 132 -3.99 -4.84 11.53
C LEU A 132 -3.18 -6.03 11.02
N VAL A 133 -3.50 -6.49 9.82
CA VAL A 133 -2.69 -7.49 9.12
C VAL A 133 -1.45 -6.79 8.54
N VAL A 134 -0.26 -7.28 8.88
CA VAL A 134 1.02 -6.73 8.44
C VAL A 134 1.84 -7.81 7.76
N ARG A 135 2.39 -7.48 6.59
CA ARG A 135 3.32 -8.30 5.82
C ARG A 135 4.68 -7.62 5.82
N PRO A 136 5.65 -8.06 6.66
CA PRO A 136 6.91 -7.35 6.87
C PRO A 136 7.79 -7.20 5.61
N GLY A 137 7.64 -8.09 4.63
CA GLY A 137 8.46 -8.08 3.42
C GLY A 137 9.95 -8.23 3.74
N THR A 138 10.75 -7.23 3.36
CA THR A 138 12.20 -7.20 3.65
C THR A 138 12.53 -6.64 5.04
N VAL A 139 11.54 -6.10 5.76
CA VAL A 139 11.71 -5.59 7.13
C VAL A 139 11.68 -6.77 8.12
N PRO A 140 12.60 -6.84 9.09
CA PRO A 140 12.51 -7.84 10.16
C PRO A 140 11.14 -7.79 10.87
N PRO A 141 10.44 -8.92 11.09
CA PRO A 141 9.08 -8.91 11.61
C PRO A 141 8.89 -8.13 12.92
N ALA A 142 9.83 -8.23 13.87
CA ALA A 142 9.76 -7.48 15.12
C ALA A 142 9.81 -5.96 14.89
N VAL A 143 10.69 -5.50 14.00
CA VAL A 143 10.80 -4.08 13.62
C VAL A 143 9.52 -3.61 12.94
N ALA A 144 8.95 -4.41 12.03
CA ALA A 144 7.69 -4.09 11.36
C ALA A 144 6.54 -3.85 12.36
N VAL A 145 6.37 -4.77 13.32
CA VAL A 145 5.35 -4.64 14.39
C VAL A 145 5.57 -3.37 15.21
N GLU A 146 6.80 -3.14 15.69
CA GLU A 146 7.13 -1.98 16.52
C GLU A 146 6.94 -0.66 15.75
N THR A 147 7.27 -0.65 14.45
CA THR A 147 7.04 0.50 13.56
C THR A 147 5.57 0.86 13.50
N ILE A 148 4.73 -0.12 13.14
CA ILE A 148 3.28 0.06 12.98
C ILE A 148 2.65 0.51 14.29
N GLN A 149 2.99 -0.15 15.40
CA GLN A 149 2.52 0.23 16.74
C GLN A 149 2.90 1.67 17.05
N LYS A 150 4.16 2.06 16.81
CA LYS A 150 4.64 3.41 17.10
C LYS A 150 3.93 4.47 16.26
N ILE A 151 3.91 4.33 14.92
CA ILE A 151 3.34 5.37 14.05
C ILE A 151 1.83 5.49 14.24
N SER A 152 1.13 4.40 14.62
CA SER A 152 -0.30 4.45 14.90
C SER A 152 -0.67 5.41 16.04
N THR A 153 0.29 5.75 16.91
CA THR A 153 0.10 6.69 18.03
C THR A 153 0.22 8.17 17.62
N TYR A 154 0.67 8.48 16.41
CA TYR A 154 0.94 9.87 15.99
C TYR A 154 -0.32 10.64 15.57
N GLY A 155 -1.43 9.95 15.34
CA GLY A 155 -2.71 10.57 14.97
C GLY A 155 -2.73 11.07 13.54
N TYR A 156 -2.06 12.19 13.26
CA TYR A 156 -2.09 12.86 11.97
C TYR A 156 -0.68 13.22 11.45
N PHE A 157 -0.52 13.19 10.13
CA PHE A 157 0.67 13.70 9.43
C PHE A 157 0.21 14.42 8.16
N GLN A 158 0.68 15.66 7.94
CA GLN A 158 0.30 16.48 6.78
C GLN A 158 -1.22 16.56 6.55
N ALA A 159 -2.01 16.80 7.61
CA ALA A 159 -3.48 16.86 7.60
C ALA A 159 -4.20 15.54 7.25
N HIS A 160 -3.48 14.43 7.15
CA HIS A 160 -4.03 13.11 6.87
C HIS A 160 -3.95 12.19 8.11
N SER A 161 -4.97 11.37 8.33
CA SER A 161 -5.04 10.46 9.48
C SER A 161 -4.20 9.21 9.24
N LEU A 162 -3.30 8.88 10.16
CA LEU A 162 -2.54 7.64 10.11
C LEU A 162 -3.39 6.42 10.42
N ASP A 163 -4.42 6.55 11.28
CA ASP A 163 -5.36 5.47 11.49
C ASP A 163 -6.11 5.14 10.19
N ALA A 164 -6.52 6.16 9.44
CA ALA A 164 -7.16 6.00 8.12
C ALA A 164 -6.22 5.36 7.09
N ALA A 165 -4.92 5.71 7.14
CA ALA A 165 -3.92 5.10 6.27
C ALA A 165 -3.73 3.60 6.57
N LEU A 166 -3.84 3.21 7.84
CA LEU A 166 -3.58 1.85 8.33
C LEU A 166 -4.85 0.98 8.44
N GLN A 167 -5.85 1.14 7.58
CA GLN A 167 -7.13 0.41 7.68
C GLN A 167 -7.17 -0.95 6.94
N SER A 168 -6.12 -1.31 6.22
CA SER A 168 -6.09 -2.51 5.38
C SER A 168 -4.76 -3.23 5.53
N THR A 169 -4.63 -4.44 5.01
CA THR A 169 -3.36 -5.17 5.03
C THR A 169 -2.22 -4.28 4.51
N CYS A 170 -1.19 -4.10 5.33
CA CYS A 170 -0.04 -3.29 4.99
C CYS A 170 1.16 -4.18 4.67
N VAL A 171 1.79 -3.92 3.53
CA VAL A 171 3.05 -4.53 3.11
C VAL A 171 4.17 -3.57 3.41
N MET A 172 5.26 -4.07 3.98
CA MET A 172 6.41 -3.26 4.36
C MET A 172 7.64 -3.66 3.55
N GLY A 173 8.55 -2.72 3.37
CA GLY A 173 9.86 -2.96 2.75
C GLY A 173 10.87 -1.94 3.25
N MET A 174 12.14 -2.32 3.24
CA MET A 174 13.23 -1.36 3.36
C MET A 174 13.22 -0.45 2.12
N GLY A 175 13.35 0.86 2.33
CA GLY A 175 13.48 1.83 1.26
C GLY A 175 14.91 1.87 0.69
N ASP A 176 15.16 2.84 -0.21
CA ASP A 176 16.46 3.00 -0.86
C ASP A 176 17.58 3.38 0.12
N ALA A 177 17.22 4.01 1.25
CA ALA A 177 18.13 4.29 2.35
C ALA A 177 17.89 3.32 3.52
N PRO A 178 18.95 2.85 4.20
CA PRO A 178 18.86 1.78 5.20
C PRO A 178 18.09 2.17 6.46
N ASP A 179 17.82 3.45 6.69
CA ASP A 179 17.01 3.95 7.79
C ASP A 179 15.54 4.20 7.41
N LEU A 180 15.16 3.93 6.15
CA LEU A 180 13.80 4.13 5.65
C LEU A 180 13.05 2.82 5.55
N ILE A 181 11.81 2.85 6.01
CA ILE A 181 10.83 1.80 5.81
C ILE A 181 9.67 2.37 5.02
N GLU A 182 9.36 1.72 3.90
CA GLU A 182 8.18 1.98 3.09
C GLU A 182 7.04 1.07 3.54
N ILE A 183 5.88 1.66 3.79
CA ILE A 183 4.67 0.96 4.20
C ILE A 183 3.61 1.24 3.15
N SER A 184 3.17 0.21 2.45
CA SER A 184 2.10 0.28 1.46
C SER A 184 0.87 -0.46 1.97
N CYS A 185 -0.20 0.28 2.22
CA CYS A 185 -1.53 -0.25 2.50
C CYS A 185 -2.43 0.04 1.27
N ARG A 186 -3.64 -0.50 1.22
CA ARG A 186 -4.50 -0.49 0.01
C ARG A 186 -4.60 0.86 -0.71
N ARG A 187 -4.73 1.96 0.03
CA ARG A 187 -4.90 3.31 -0.53
C ARG A 187 -3.78 4.27 -0.14
N TRP A 188 -2.77 3.82 0.59
CA TRP A 188 -1.81 4.72 1.22
C TRP A 188 -0.39 4.18 1.12
N SER A 189 0.56 5.06 0.83
CA SER A 189 1.98 4.82 1.09
C SER A 189 2.45 5.74 2.21
N VAL A 190 3.19 5.18 3.15
CA VAL A 190 3.79 5.89 4.29
C VAL A 190 5.26 5.54 4.36
N THR A 191 6.13 6.55 4.35
CA THR A 191 7.58 6.37 4.54
C THR A 191 7.95 6.76 5.96
N VAL A 192 8.68 5.88 6.62
CA VAL A 192 9.07 6.01 8.02
C VAL A 192 10.58 5.99 8.12
N SER A 193 11.17 7.00 8.78
CA SER A 193 12.61 7.08 9.05
C SER A 193 12.94 6.71 10.48
N PHE A 194 13.97 5.88 10.64
CA PHE A 194 14.57 5.51 11.92
C PHE A 194 15.76 6.40 12.30
N TRP A 195 16.17 7.29 11.39
CA TRP A 195 17.24 8.22 11.68
C TRP A 195 16.75 9.37 12.57
N CYS A 196 17.33 9.44 13.77
CA CYS A 196 17.04 10.47 14.77
C CYS A 196 18.28 11.37 14.97
N PRO A 197 18.27 12.62 14.49
CA PRO A 197 19.40 13.54 14.67
C PRO A 197 19.57 14.00 16.13
N GLN A 198 18.49 14.04 16.91
CA GLN A 198 18.52 14.54 18.29
C GLN A 198 18.25 13.41 19.30
N LYS A 199 19.31 12.82 19.84
CA LYS A 199 19.21 11.82 20.94
C LYS A 199 18.67 12.39 22.25
N LYS A 200 18.56 13.73 22.41
CA LYS A 200 18.46 14.36 23.74
C LYS A 200 17.11 14.97 24.13
N THR A 201 16.14 15.18 23.25
CA THR A 201 14.85 15.77 23.66
C THR A 201 13.72 15.45 22.68
N GLY A 202 12.85 14.50 23.02
CA GLY A 202 11.48 14.40 22.50
C GLY A 202 11.27 13.93 21.05
N ALA A 203 12.30 13.82 20.21
CA ALA A 203 12.15 13.28 18.86
C ALA A 203 11.93 11.76 18.90
N ALA A 204 10.67 11.33 18.84
CA ALA A 204 10.31 9.92 18.83
C ALA A 204 10.61 9.29 17.46
N CYS A 205 11.69 8.49 17.37
CA CYS A 205 11.85 7.52 16.28
C CYS A 205 11.07 6.24 16.58
N PRO A 206 10.64 5.50 15.54
CA PRO A 206 10.58 5.90 14.13
C PRO A 206 9.63 7.07 13.84
N ARG A 207 9.90 7.92 12.84
CA ARG A 207 9.05 9.07 12.45
C ARG A 207 8.49 8.91 11.05
N VAL A 208 7.24 9.31 10.84
CA VAL A 208 6.67 9.44 9.49
C VAL A 208 7.31 10.67 8.82
N ILE A 209 7.88 10.50 7.63
CA ILE A 209 8.51 11.57 6.86
C ILE A 209 7.79 11.88 5.55
N TYR A 210 6.98 10.95 5.07
CA TYR A 210 6.19 11.09 3.86
C TYR A 210 4.92 10.24 3.97
N MET A 211 3.82 10.74 3.41
CA MET A 211 2.59 9.98 3.26
C MET A 211 1.82 10.48 2.04
N THR A 212 1.24 9.57 1.28
CA THR A 212 0.42 9.89 0.12
C THR A 212 -0.72 8.90 -0.05
N GLU A 213 -1.86 9.38 -0.53
CA GLU A 213 -3.02 8.56 -0.88
C GLU A 213 -2.97 8.22 -2.37
N HIS A 214 -3.17 6.96 -2.71
CA HIS A 214 -3.32 6.48 -4.08
C HIS A 214 -4.79 6.39 -4.46
N SER A 215 -5.10 6.80 -5.69
CA SER A 215 -6.43 6.72 -6.30
C SER A 215 -6.78 5.33 -6.78
#